data_AF-L5LE86-F1
#
_entry.id   AF-L5LE86-F1
#
_cell.length_a   1.000
_cell.length_b   1.000
_cell.length_c   1.000
_cell.angle_alpha   90.00
_cell.angle_beta   90.00
_cell.angle_gamma   90.00
#
_symmetry.space_group_name_H-M   'P 1'
#
loop_
_entity.id
_entity.type
_entity.pdbx_description
1 polymer ?
#
loop_
_entity_poly.entity_id
_entity_poly.type
_entity_poly.pdbx_seq_one_letter_code
_entity_poly.pdbx_strand_id
1 'polypeptide(L)'
;MVWVLEGESLIAVPSDNNVKPATVFSVPCTDPDISNEKGSPVYLGVKEDLCLFCAEIEGRPTLQLKKESLMKLYKEKKAQKSFLFLRGIEGSTSTFQSVACPGWFIATSLQAGQPVILTNDRGRTYNTNFYFSSLQPELWLADSGTENL
;
A
#
# COMPACT_ATOMS: atom_id res chain seq x y z
N MET A 1 16.33 -1.63 -0.74
CA MET A 1 15.86 -0.26 -0.48
C MET A 1 14.73 -0.33 0.53
N VAL A 2 14.54 0.74 1.30
CA VAL A 2 13.39 0.94 2.20
C VAL A 2 12.59 2.14 1.71
N TRP A 3 11.31 2.19 2.06
CA TRP A 3 10.46 3.34 1.75
C TRP A 3 10.56 4.37 2.87
N VAL A 4 10.60 5.64 2.52
CA VAL A 4 10.58 6.78 3.45
C VAL A 4 9.46 7.71 3.03
N LEU A 5 8.73 8.24 4.01
CA LEU A 5 7.73 9.28 3.77
C LEU A 5 8.45 10.65 3.72
N GLU A 6 8.41 11.28 2.55
CA GLU A 6 8.95 12.63 2.33
C GLU A 6 7.81 13.53 1.84
N GLY A 7 7.39 14.47 2.70
CA GLY A 7 6.20 15.27 2.46
C GLY A 7 4.95 14.40 2.29
N GLU A 8 4.32 14.48 1.13
CA GLU A 8 3.12 13.71 0.75
C GLU A 8 3.42 12.57 -0.24
N SER A 9 4.68 12.14 -0.33
CA SER A 9 5.13 11.07 -1.22
C SER A 9 6.00 10.05 -0.51
N LEU A 10 6.01 8.82 -1.02
CA LEU A 10 6.98 7.81 -0.60
C LEU A 10 8.15 7.82 -1.58
N ILE A 11 9.37 7.76 -1.05
CA ILE A 11 10.59 7.58 -1.84
C ILE A 11 11.30 6.29 -1.44
N ALA A 12 12.01 5.67 -2.39
CA ALA A 12 12.81 4.49 -2.15
C ALA A 12 14.29 4.85 -2.00
N VAL A 13 14.86 4.56 -0.83
CA VAL A 13 16.26 4.88 -0.50
C VAL A 13 17.02 3.63 -0.04
N PRO A 14 18.36 3.61 -0.11
CA PRO A 14 19.16 2.56 0.50
C PRO A 14 18.85 2.44 1.99
N SER A 15 18.87 1.20 2.50
CA SER A 15 18.74 0.98 3.94
C SER A 15 20.07 1.35 4.59
N ASP A 16 20.05 2.29 5.53
CA ASP A 16 21.19 2.69 6.36
C ASP A 16 20.67 2.97 7.79
N ASN A 17 21.56 2.95 8.78
CA ASN A 17 21.28 3.20 10.19
C ASN A 17 20.69 4.60 10.45
N ASN A 18 20.93 5.55 9.55
CA ASN A 18 20.40 6.92 9.65
C ASN A 18 19.02 7.10 9.00
N VAL A 19 18.52 6.08 8.30
CA VAL A 19 17.24 6.12 7.62
C VAL A 19 16.18 5.48 8.50
N LYS A 20 15.10 6.22 8.79
CA LYS A 20 13.91 5.67 9.44
C LYS A 20 12.90 5.25 8.36
N PRO A 21 12.66 3.94 8.14
CA PRO A 21 11.67 3.50 7.18
C PRO A 21 10.25 3.94 7.56
N ALA A 22 9.42 4.21 6.56
CA ALA A 22 7.99 4.35 6.73
C ALA A 22 7.39 2.99 7.15
N THR A 23 6.52 3.02 8.15
CA THR A 23 5.69 1.87 8.50
C THR A 23 4.49 1.84 7.55
N VAL A 24 4.29 0.71 6.87
CA VAL A 24 3.10 0.47 6.05
C VAL A 24 2.16 -0.46 6.79
N PHE A 25 0.97 0.04 7.10
CA PHE A 25 -0.13 -0.72 7.67
C PHE A 25 -0.96 -1.33 6.55
N SER A 26 -1.44 -2.55 6.75
CA SER A 26 -2.38 -3.18 5.83
C SER A 26 -3.59 -3.72 6.56
N VAL A 27 -4.77 -3.50 5.99
CA VAL A 27 -6.02 -4.13 6.44
C VAL A 27 -6.69 -4.80 5.23
N PRO A 28 -7.31 -5.98 5.41
CA PRO A 28 -7.97 -6.68 4.31
C PRO A 28 -9.23 -5.93 3.88
N CYS A 29 -9.61 -6.07 2.61
CA CYS A 29 -10.93 -5.66 2.15
C CYS A 29 -11.99 -6.67 2.62
N THR A 30 -13.10 -6.18 3.15
CA THR A 30 -14.23 -7.02 3.61
C THR A 30 -15.43 -7.02 2.66
N ASP A 31 -15.34 -6.29 1.54
CA ASP A 31 -16.39 -6.30 0.52
C ASP A 31 -16.42 -7.67 -0.20
N PRO A 32 -17.54 -8.42 -0.12
CA PRO A 32 -17.65 -9.75 -0.71
C PRO A 32 -17.62 -9.74 -2.25
N ASP A 33 -17.98 -8.62 -2.88
CA ASP A 33 -17.96 -8.48 -4.35
C ASP A 33 -16.52 -8.30 -4.87
N ILE A 34 -15.58 -7.94 -3.99
CA ILE A 34 -14.17 -7.82 -4.26
C ILE A 34 -13.49 -9.10 -3.76
N SER A 35 -13.74 -10.21 -4.46
CA SER A 35 -12.94 -11.42 -4.33
C SER A 35 -12.09 -11.60 -5.58
N ASN A 36 -10.85 -12.06 -5.40
CA ASN A 36 -9.99 -12.38 -6.53
C ASN A 36 -9.20 -13.66 -6.22
N GLU A 37 -9.29 -14.63 -7.11
CA GLU A 37 -8.57 -15.90 -6.99
C GLU A 37 -7.04 -15.72 -7.02
N LYS A 38 -6.54 -14.58 -7.52
CA LYS A 38 -5.12 -14.33 -7.76
C LYS A 38 -4.42 -13.49 -6.68
N GLY A 39 -5.11 -13.08 -5.63
CA GLY A 39 -4.49 -12.31 -4.55
C GLY A 39 -5.47 -11.76 -3.52
N SER A 40 -4.93 -11.33 -2.38
CA SER A 40 -5.74 -10.77 -1.30
C SER A 40 -5.93 -9.26 -1.48
N PRO A 41 -7.17 -8.76 -1.61
CA PRO A 41 -7.42 -7.32 -1.66
C PRO A 41 -7.12 -6.69 -0.31
N VAL A 42 -6.26 -5.67 -0.31
CA VAL A 42 -5.81 -4.95 0.87
C VAL A 42 -5.88 -3.45 0.66
N TYR A 43 -6.19 -2.73 1.72
CA TYR A 43 -5.91 -1.31 1.84
C TYR A 43 -4.54 -1.13 2.50
N LEU A 44 -3.79 -0.12 2.06
CA LEU A 44 -2.46 0.17 2.56
C LEU A 44 -2.41 1.61 3.07
N GLY A 45 -1.97 1.78 4.32
CA GLY A 45 -1.78 3.09 4.96
C GLY A 45 -0.34 3.30 5.38
N VAL A 46 0.14 4.54 5.35
CA VAL A 46 1.45 4.93 5.92
C VAL A 46 1.29 5.66 7.25
N LYS A 47 0.07 6.10 7.55
CA LYS A 47 -0.45 6.62 8.81
C LYS A 47 -1.90 6.18 8.93
N GLU A 48 -2.53 6.43 10.08
CA GLU A 48 -3.95 6.12 10.30
C GLU A 48 -4.89 6.82 9.32
N ASP A 49 -4.57 8.06 8.93
CA ASP A 49 -5.37 8.93 8.07
C ASP A 49 -4.71 9.24 6.72
N LEU A 50 -3.70 8.46 6.32
CA LEU A 50 -2.97 8.66 5.06
C LEU A 50 -2.77 7.31 4.35
N CYS A 51 -3.56 7.10 3.30
CA CYS A 51 -3.64 5.85 2.56
C CYS A 51 -3.04 5.96 1.15
N LEU A 52 -2.52 4.84 0.65
CA LEU A 52 -2.11 4.69 -0.74
C LEU A 52 -3.35 4.70 -1.64
N PHE A 53 -3.25 5.47 -2.72
CA PHE A 53 -4.35 5.73 -3.64
C PHE A 53 -3.86 5.70 -5.08
N CYS A 54 -4.56 4.98 -5.94
CA CYS A 54 -4.39 5.00 -7.38
C CYS A 54 -5.24 6.14 -7.95
N ALA A 55 -4.57 7.24 -8.29
CA ALA A 55 -5.17 8.35 -9.02
C ALA A 55 -5.04 8.15 -10.54
N GLU A 56 -5.91 8.80 -11.29
CA GLU A 56 -5.68 9.05 -12.71
C GLU A 56 -5.26 10.52 -12.86
N ILE A 57 -4.04 10.76 -13.31
CA ILE A 57 -3.50 12.09 -13.56
C ILE A 57 -3.07 12.13 -15.02
N GLU A 58 -3.64 13.04 -15.79
CA GLU A 58 -3.38 13.17 -17.25
C GLU A 58 -3.58 11.84 -18.01
N GLY A 59 -4.59 11.07 -17.62
CA GLY A 59 -4.90 9.76 -18.23
C GLY A 59 -3.93 8.63 -17.84
N ARG A 60 -3.07 8.83 -16.83
CA ARG A 60 -2.11 7.83 -16.37
C ARG A 60 -2.36 7.40 -14.92
N PRO A 61 -2.38 6.09 -14.62
CA PRO A 61 -2.40 5.60 -13.25
C PRO A 61 -1.17 6.08 -12.48
N THR A 62 -1.40 6.80 -11.40
CA THR A 62 -0.35 7.41 -10.58
C THR A 62 -0.57 7.06 -9.12
N LEU A 63 0.48 6.62 -8.44
CA LEU A 63 0.44 6.37 -6.99
C LEU A 63 0.45 7.71 -6.25
N GLN A 64 -0.49 7.88 -5.34
CA GLN A 64 -0.58 9.06 -4.48
C GLN A 64 -0.81 8.62 -3.03
N LEU A 65 -0.50 9.51 -2.10
CA LEU A 65 -1.01 9.43 -0.74
C LEU A 65 -2.24 10.33 -0.64
N LYS A 66 -3.34 9.79 -0.11
CA LYS A 66 -4.59 10.52 0.05
C LYS A 66 -5.02 10.47 1.51
N LYS A 67 -5.41 11.65 2.01
CA LYS A 67 -5.96 11.77 3.37
C LYS A 67 -7.28 11.02 3.45
N GLU A 68 -7.26 9.85 4.06
CA GLU A 68 -8.39 8.96 4.27
C GLU A 68 -8.03 7.97 5.39
N SER A 69 -9.01 7.65 6.24
CA SER A 69 -8.80 6.75 7.37
C SER A 69 -8.74 5.30 6.91
N LEU A 70 -7.64 4.61 7.24
CA LEU A 70 -7.45 3.19 6.91
C LEU A 70 -8.57 2.33 7.53
N MET A 71 -8.96 2.64 8.78
CA MET A 71 -10.02 1.92 9.48
C MET A 71 -11.42 2.26 8.96
N LYS A 72 -11.63 3.45 8.40
CA LYS A 72 -12.87 3.78 7.69
C LYS A 72 -13.00 2.92 6.44
N LEU A 73 -11.94 2.83 5.62
CA LEU A 73 -11.90 1.97 4.43
C LEU A 73 -12.16 0.49 4.77
N TYR A 74 -11.57 0.00 5.87
CA TYR A 74 -11.80 -1.37 6.36
C TYR A 74 -13.27 -1.63 6.74
N LYS A 75 -13.93 -0.69 7.39
CA LYS A 75 -15.32 -0.84 7.88
C LYS A 75 -16.37 -0.63 6.77
N GLU A 76 -15.96 -0.13 5.61
CA GLU A 76 -16.88 0.24 4.55
C GLU A 76 -17.44 -1.00 3.84
N LYS A 77 -18.77 -1.07 3.69
CA LYS A 77 -19.44 -2.23 3.09
C LYS A 77 -19.12 -2.39 1.60
N LYS A 78 -18.93 -1.28 0.90
CA LYS A 78 -18.57 -1.23 -0.52
C LYS A 78 -17.18 -0.67 -0.66
N ALA A 79 -16.32 -1.41 -1.34
CA ALA A 79 -14.93 -1.03 -1.42
C ALA A 79 -14.70 0.14 -2.38
N GLN A 80 -13.83 1.06 -1.95
CA GLN A 80 -13.34 2.12 -2.81
C GLN A 80 -12.15 1.62 -3.63
N LYS A 81 -12.41 1.17 -4.86
CA LYS A 81 -11.41 0.51 -5.73
C LYS A 81 -10.09 1.26 -5.91
N SER A 82 -10.11 2.60 -5.90
CA SER A 82 -8.91 3.41 -6.03
C SER A 82 -7.95 3.30 -4.84
N PHE A 83 -8.40 2.86 -3.67
CA PHE A 83 -7.54 2.61 -2.50
C PHE A 83 -7.11 1.14 -2.37
N LEU A 84 -7.64 0.27 -3.22
CA LEU A 84 -7.43 -1.17 -3.12
C LEU A 84 -6.26 -1.64 -3.96
N PHE A 85 -5.48 -2.53 -3.36
CA PHE A 85 -4.42 -3.25 -4.03
C PHE A 85 -4.60 -4.76 -3.83
N LEU A 86 -4.41 -5.55 -4.88
CA LEU A 86 -4.30 -6.99 -4.78
C LEU A 86 -2.88 -7.36 -4.38
N ARG A 87 -2.74 -7.92 -3.18
CA ARG A 87 -1.49 -8.50 -2.71
C ARG A 87 -1.31 -9.89 -3.32
N GLY A 88 -0.31 -10.03 -4.19
CA GLY A 88 0.18 -11.32 -4.68
C GLY A 88 1.40 -11.77 -3.88
N ILE A 89 1.53 -13.07 -3.60
CA ILE A 89 2.72 -13.65 -2.97
C ILE A 89 3.58 -14.33 -4.04
N GLU A 90 4.84 -13.92 -4.13
CA GLU A 90 5.83 -14.45 -5.08
C GLU A 90 7.09 -14.85 -4.30
N GLY A 91 7.20 -16.14 -3.99
CA GLY A 91 8.24 -16.66 -3.11
C GLY A 91 8.15 -16.04 -1.71
N SER A 92 9.22 -15.40 -1.25
CA SER A 92 9.27 -14.67 0.03
C SER A 92 8.87 -13.19 -0.07
N THR A 93 8.41 -12.76 -1.24
CA THR A 93 8.06 -11.36 -1.51
C THR A 93 6.58 -11.19 -1.80
N SER A 94 6.10 -9.97 -1.69
CA SER A 94 4.75 -9.56 -2.07
C SER A 94 4.78 -8.55 -3.20
N THR A 95 3.78 -8.63 -4.08
CA THR A 95 3.49 -7.63 -5.11
C THR A 95 2.15 -6.98 -4.80
N PHE A 96 1.93 -5.75 -5.27
CA PHE A 96 0.72 -5.00 -4.99
C PHE A 96 0.18 -4.40 -6.29
N GLN A 97 -0.83 -5.04 -6.88
CA GLN A 97 -1.48 -4.56 -8.09
C GLN A 97 -2.63 -3.61 -7.76
N SER A 98 -2.77 -2.49 -8.45
CA SER A 98 -3.96 -1.64 -8.34
C SER A 98 -5.21 -2.40 -8.76
N VAL A 99 -6.28 -2.30 -7.96
CA VAL A 99 -7.62 -2.80 -8.35
C VAL A 99 -8.30 -1.84 -9.33
N ALA A 100 -8.09 -0.53 -9.18
CA ALA A 100 -8.65 0.47 -10.09
C ALA A 100 -8.01 0.43 -11.48
N CYS A 101 -6.73 0.03 -11.57
CA CYS A 101 -5.99 -0.06 -12.82
C CYS A 101 -5.29 -1.42 -12.94
N PRO A 102 -5.99 -2.47 -13.39
CA PRO A 102 -5.42 -3.80 -13.53
C PRO A 102 -4.14 -3.83 -14.38
N GLY A 103 -3.17 -4.65 -13.98
CA GLY A 103 -1.85 -4.73 -14.62
C GLY A 103 -0.85 -3.65 -14.18
N TRP A 104 -1.26 -2.67 -13.36
CA TRP A 104 -0.36 -1.69 -12.77
C TRP A 104 -0.01 -2.06 -11.33
N PHE A 105 1.27 -2.02 -10.99
CA PHE A 105 1.82 -2.48 -9.72
C PHE A 105 2.56 -1.36 -9.02
N ILE A 106 2.49 -1.35 -7.69
CA ILE A 106 3.39 -0.51 -6.89
C ILE A 106 4.82 -0.93 -7.19
N ALA A 107 5.69 0.05 -7.41
CA ALA A 107 7.03 -0.18 -7.88
C ALA A 107 8.03 0.87 -7.39
N THR A 108 9.29 0.47 -7.35
CA THR A 108 10.43 1.36 -7.08
C THR A 108 11.41 1.33 -8.24
N SER A 109 12.01 2.48 -8.55
CA SER A 109 13.16 2.55 -9.44
C SER A 109 14.36 1.80 -8.84
N LEU A 110 15.28 1.35 -9.70
CA LEU A 110 16.60 0.88 -9.28
C LEU A 110 17.49 2.04 -8.80
N GLN A 111 17.16 3.29 -9.16
CA GLN A 111 17.85 4.48 -8.68
C GLN A 111 17.29 4.93 -7.32
N ALA A 112 18.21 5.22 -6.39
CA ALA A 112 17.88 5.73 -5.06
C ALA A 112 17.24 7.13 -5.09
N GLY A 113 16.43 7.43 -4.08
CA GLY A 113 15.78 8.73 -3.89
C GLY A 113 14.62 8.98 -4.85
N GLN A 114 14.24 7.98 -5.64
CA GLN A 114 13.12 8.11 -6.57
C GLN A 114 11.79 7.81 -5.88
N PRO A 115 10.69 8.45 -6.32
CA PRO A 115 9.36 8.14 -5.80
C PRO A 115 8.98 6.67 -5.98
N VAL A 116 8.15 6.18 -5.06
CA VAL A 116 7.40 4.94 -5.24
C VAL A 116 6.23 5.26 -6.18
N ILE A 117 6.07 4.46 -7.23
CA ILE A 117 5.13 4.74 -8.33
C ILE A 117 4.21 3.55 -8.62
N LEU A 118 3.30 3.73 -9.58
CA LEU A 118 2.65 2.63 -10.29
C LEU A 118 3.36 2.40 -11.62
N THR A 119 3.54 1.14 -12.01
CA THR A 119 4.06 0.75 -13.33
C THR A 119 3.37 -0.49 -13.86
N ASN A 120 3.25 -0.60 -15.18
CA ASN A 120 2.91 -1.84 -15.87
C ASN A 120 4.14 -2.56 -16.45
N ASP A 121 5.35 -2.00 -16.30
CA ASP A 121 6.59 -2.59 -16.77
C ASP A 121 7.26 -3.44 -15.68
N ARG A 122 6.80 -4.69 -15.54
CA ARG A 122 7.32 -5.65 -14.56
C ARG A 122 8.59 -6.35 -15.05
N GLY A 123 9.58 -6.47 -14.16
CA GLY A 123 10.77 -7.30 -14.38
C GLY A 123 11.83 -6.69 -15.30
N ARG A 124 11.74 -5.38 -15.57
CA ARG A 124 12.74 -4.62 -16.36
C ARG A 124 13.41 -3.55 -15.50
N THR A 125 12.97 -2.30 -15.63
CA THR A 125 13.58 -1.14 -14.98
C THR A 125 13.08 -0.89 -13.55
N TYR A 126 12.00 -1.55 -13.16
CA TYR A 126 11.35 -1.35 -11.87
C TYR A 126 11.27 -2.65 -11.07
N ASN A 127 11.50 -2.52 -9.77
CA ASN A 127 11.23 -3.60 -8.81
C ASN A 127 9.79 -3.51 -8.34
N THR A 128 9.06 -4.63 -8.42
CA THR A 128 7.67 -4.78 -7.94
C THR A 128 7.52 -5.75 -6.79
N ASN A 129 8.63 -6.37 -6.36
CA ASN A 129 8.65 -7.42 -5.35
C ASN A 129 9.22 -6.84 -4.05
N PHE A 130 8.42 -6.89 -3.00
CA PHE A 130 8.75 -6.29 -1.71
C PHE A 130 8.73 -7.34 -0.61
N TYR A 131 9.72 -7.28 0.28
CA TYR A 131 9.59 -7.94 1.57
C TYR A 131 8.51 -7.22 2.37
N PHE A 132 7.48 -7.96 2.77
CA PHE A 132 6.33 -7.42 3.47
C PHE A 132 5.97 -8.33 4.63
N SER A 133 6.34 -7.90 5.83
CA SER A 133 5.92 -8.52 7.08
C SER A 133 4.62 -7.85 7.54
N SER A 134 3.52 -8.60 7.51
CA SER A 134 2.28 -8.18 8.17
C SER A 134 2.50 -8.24 9.68
N LEU A 135 2.44 -7.10 10.36
CA LEU A 135 2.26 -7.09 11.82
C LEU A 135 0.77 -7.29 12.07
N GLN A 136 0.38 -8.34 12.79
CA GLN A 136 -1.03 -8.58 13.07
C GLN A 136 -1.60 -7.45 13.95
N PRO A 137 -2.86 -7.02 13.76
CA PRO A 137 -3.43 -5.84 14.42
C PRO A 137 -3.78 -6.05 15.90
N GLU A 138 -3.35 -7.13 16.54
CA GLU A 138 -3.73 -7.46 17.93
C GLU A 138 -3.35 -6.35 18.92
N LEU A 139 -2.42 -5.47 18.56
CA LEU A 139 -2.01 -4.31 19.37
C LEU A 139 -2.88 -3.05 19.19
N TRP A 140 -3.68 -2.94 18.12
CA TRP A 140 -4.48 -1.72 17.86
C TRP A 140 -5.90 -1.79 18.40
N LEU A 141 -6.46 -2.99 18.56
CA LEU A 141 -7.78 -3.16 19.16
C LEU A 141 -7.76 -2.90 20.67
N ALA A 142 -6.62 -3.12 21.34
CA ALA A 142 -6.45 -2.91 22.77
C ALA A 142 -6.45 -1.42 23.17
N ASP A 143 -5.91 -0.53 22.33
CA ASP A 143 -5.81 0.90 22.67
C ASP A 143 -7.08 1.71 22.33
N SER A 144 -8.00 1.15 21.54
CA SER A 144 -9.30 1.80 21.25
C SER A 144 -10.40 1.47 22.28
N GLY A 145 -10.05 0.77 23.35
CA GLY A 145 -10.98 0.11 24.27
C GLY A 145 -10.85 0.51 25.74
N THR A 146 -10.46 1.74 26.08
CA THR A 146 -10.66 2.27 27.45
C THR A 146 -10.96 3.76 27.45
N GLU A 147 -12.15 4.14 26.97
CA GLU A 147 -12.87 5.26 27.56
C GLU A 147 -14.35 4.85 27.74
N ASN A 148 -14.79 4.92 29.00
CA ASN A 148 -16.15 4.76 29.55
C ASN A 148 -16.43 3.45 30.32
N LEU A 149 -16.07 3.46 31.61
CA LEU A 149 -17.01 3.40 32.73
C LEU A 149 -16.41 4.10 33.96
#